data_AF-A0A953AV81-F1
#
_entry.id   AF-A0A953AV81-F1
#
_cell.length_a   1.000
_cell.length_b   1.000
_cell.length_c   1.000
_cell.angle_alpha   90.00
_cell.angle_beta   90.00
_cell.angle_gamma   90.00
#
_symmetry.space_group_name_H-M   'P 1'
#
loop_
_entity.id
_entity.type
_entity.pdbx_description
1 polymer ?
#
loop_
_entity_poly.entity_id
_entity_poly.type
_entity_poly.pdbx_seq_one_letter_code
_entity_poly.pdbx_strand_id
1 'polypeptide(L)' 'MDVDSELKPGSNGIFTVAVDDRVVAQKTASGFPTEEEIVNAVAKALGR' A
#
# COMPACT_ATOMS: atom_id res chain seq x y z
N MET A 1 13.36 -12.42 -3.18
CA MET A 1 12.03 -12.41 -2.57
C MET A 1 11.21 -11.58 -3.51
N ASP A 2 10.35 -12.25 -4.26
CA ASP A 2 9.58 -11.63 -5.33
C ASP A 2 8.17 -11.46 -4.78
N VAL A 3 7.70 -10.22 -4.77
CA VAL A 3 6.33 -9.87 -4.39
C VAL A 3 5.63 -9.52 -5.68
N ASP A 4 4.64 -10.32 -6.05
CA ASP A 4 3.78 -9.98 -7.17
C ASP A 4 2.89 -8.80 -6.79
N SER A 5 2.74 -7.86 -7.73
CA SER A 5 1.91 -6.69 -7.54
C SER A 5 1.07 -6.42 -8.79
N GLU A 6 -0.13 -5.91 -8.56
CA GLU A 6 -1.07 -5.51 -9.61
C GLU A 6 -1.52 -4.06 -9.37
N LEU A 7 -1.63 -3.28 -10.45
CA LEU A 7 -2.20 -1.95 -10.41
C LEU A 7 -3.67 -2.00 -10.78
N LYS A 8 -4.53 -1.68 -9.82
CA LYS A 8 -5.98 -1.60 -10.01
C LYS A 8 -6.42 -0.14 -10.13
N PRO A 9 -7.19 0.24 -11.16
CA PRO A 9 -7.74 1.59 -11.26
C PRO A 9 -8.65 1.92 -10.06
N GLY A 10 -8.33 3.01 -9.35
CA GLY A 10 -9.18 3.57 -8.30
C GLY A 10 -10.12 4.66 -8.83
N SER A 11 -11.15 5.00 -8.07
CA SER A 11 -12.01 6.17 -8.34
C SER A 11 -11.43 7.45 -7.70
N ASN A 12 -11.92 8.66 -8.01
CA ASN A 12 -11.81 9.84 -7.14
C ASN A 12 -10.46 10.15 -6.44
N GLY A 13 -9.32 10.00 -7.11
CA GLY A 13 -8.01 10.40 -6.57
C GLY A 13 -7.56 9.67 -5.30
N ILE A 14 -8.12 8.48 -5.04
CA ILE A 14 -7.62 7.56 -4.00
C ILE A 14 -6.30 6.94 -4.44
N PHE A 15 -5.46 6.71 -3.45
CA PHE A 15 -4.26 5.92 -3.56
C PHE A 15 -4.20 5.01 -2.34
N THR A 16 -4.11 3.71 -2.59
CA THR A 16 -4.22 2.68 -1.56
C THR A 16 -3.30 1.52 -1.94
N VAL A 17 -2.57 1.02 -0.95
CA VAL A 17 -1.76 -0.20 -1.07
C VAL A 17 -2.42 -1.27 -0.22
N ALA A 18 -2.68 -2.43 -0.82
CA ALA A 18 -3.30 -3.56 -0.14
C ALA A 18 -2.47 -4.83 -0.33
N VAL A 19 -2.43 -5.66 0.71
CA VAL A 19 -1.83 -6.99 0.72
C VAL A 19 -2.94 -7.96 1.11
N ASP A 20 -3.19 -8.98 0.30
CA ASP A 20 -4.29 -9.95 0.51
C ASP A 20 -5.64 -9.26 0.79
N ASP A 21 -5.99 -8.28 -0.07
CA ASP A 21 -7.18 -7.43 0.02
C ASP A 21 -7.30 -6.56 1.30
N ARG A 22 -6.27 -6.54 2.15
CA ARG A 22 -6.20 -5.68 3.33
C ARG A 22 -5.38 -4.44 3.03
N VAL A 23 -6.00 -3.26 3.20
CA VAL A 23 -5.31 -1.98 3.07
C VAL A 23 -4.24 -1.85 4.16
N VAL A 24 -2.99 -1.63 3.75
CA VAL A 24 -1.82 -1.47 4.63
C VAL A 24 -1.29 -0.04 4.64
N ALA A 25 -1.48 0.70 3.54
CA ALA A 25 -1.14 2.11 3.43
C ALA A 25 -2.13 2.84 2.53
N GLN A 26 -2.36 4.12 2.79
CA GLN A 26 -3.25 4.94 1.97
C GLN A 26 -2.79 6.39 1.98
N LYS A 27 -3.09 7.11 0.88
CA LYS A 27 -2.98 8.57 0.87
C LYS A 27 -4.00 9.17 1.84
N THR A 28 -3.58 10.24 2.51
CA THR A 28 -4.44 11.04 3.38
C THR A 28 -4.57 12.46 2.83
N ALA A 29 -5.34 13.32 3.50
CA ALA A 29 -5.39 14.74 3.17
C ALA A 29 -4.00 15.41 3.29
N SER A 30 -3.12 14.87 4.13
CA SER A 30 -1.76 15.37 4.36
C SER A 30 -0.75 14.96 3.28
N GLY A 31 -1.13 14.05 2.38
CA GLY A 31 -0.28 13.61 1.27
C GLY A 31 -0.19 12.09 1.13
N PHE A 32 0.78 11.68 0.32
CA PHE A 32 1.09 10.27 0.08
C PHE A 32 1.95 9.72 1.21
N PRO A 33 1.79 8.43 1.56
CA PRO A 33 2.76 7.74 2.38
C PRO A 33 4.11 7.70 1.66
N THR A 34 5.18 7.79 2.43
CA THR A 34 6.55 7.64 1.96
C THR A 34 6.83 6.20 1.53
N GLU A 35 7.87 6.02 0.73
CA GLU A 35 8.33 4.70 0.32
C GLU A 35 8.62 3.79 1.52
N GLU A 36 9.34 4.32 2.51
CA GLU A 36 9.70 3.58 3.73
C GLU A 36 8.45 3.14 4.52
N GLU A 37 7.44 4.01 4.63
CA GLU A 37 6.17 3.66 5.28
C GLU A 37 5.43 2.54 4.54
N ILE A 38 5.41 2.57 3.20
CA ILE A 38 4.78 1.51 2.39
C ILE A 38 5.54 0.19 2.59
N VAL A 39 6.86 0.19 2.45
CA VAL A 39 7.69 -1.02 2.58
C VAL A 39 7.53 -1.65 3.96
N ASN A 40 7.58 -0.84 5.02
CA ASN A 40 7.39 -1.31 6.39
C ASN A 40 5.98 -1.88 6.64
N ALA A 41 4.95 -1.23 6.09
CA ALA A 41 3.58 -1.70 6.22
C ALA A 41 3.35 -3.03 5.49
N VAL A 42 3.92 -3.19 4.30
CA VAL A 42 3.88 -4.44 3.53
C VAL A 42 4.65 -5.56 4.23
N ALA A 43 5.87 -5.29 4.71
CA ALA A 43 6.68 -6.27 5.45
C ALA A 43 5.94 -6.79 6.69
N LYS A 44 5.36 -5.88 7.48
CA LYS A 44 4.55 -6.22 8.66
C LYS A 44 3.31 -7.04 8.30
N ALA A 45 2.64 -6.73 7.19
CA ALA A 45 1.47 -7.48 6.74
C ALA A 45 1.83 -8.91 6.31
N LEU A 46 3.02 -9.11 5.73
CA LEU A 46 3.56 -10.41 5.34
C LEU A 46 4.19 -11.19 6.51
N GLY A 47 4.22 -10.63 7.73
CA GLY A 47 4.78 -11.26 8.91
C GLY A 47 6.31 -11.35 8.90
N ARG A 48 6.99 -10.34 8.35
CA ARG A 48 8.45 -10.22 8.29
C ARG A 48 8.97 -9.06 9.14
#